data_AF-A0A535ASW6-F1
#
_entry.id   AF-A0A535ASW6-F1
#
_cell.length_a   1.000
_cell.length_b   1.000
_cell.length_c   1.000
_cell.angle_alpha   90.00
_cell.angle_beta   90.00
_cell.angle_gamma   90.00
#
_symmetry.space_group_name_H-M   'P 1'
#
loop_
_entity.id
_entity.type
_entity.pdbx_description
1 polymer ?
#
loop_
_entity_poly.entity_id
_entity_poly.type
_entity_poly.pdbx_seq_one_letter_code
_entity_poly.pdbx_strand_id
1 'polypeptide(L)'
;MQRFIHPRAAFTLPIAIALMASIALVAPARAGTSSSPNGVLDTDAIGIATGGGTIEIVSPLIASFGFNAKRPPNFQTGGPGFATGRINFDRHGNVVGGRHVNVPVTLMKITVTQTPTPNGTGGDAQIVGNCEAQGAECPSHTPAFRSVVVLVTDTSDSGAGSDAFQILYCTDPGTTSFPAACPETDGGGTIRTGNVQIRPSSGGSGGTAPLAPIAGRRLP
;
A
#
# COMPACT_ATOMS: atom_id res chain seq x y z
N MET A 1 20.38 -70.39 -44.94
CA MET A 1 19.98 -69.18 -45.69
C MET A 1 19.43 -68.16 -44.70
N GLN A 2 20.01 -66.95 -44.67
CA GLN A 2 19.41 -65.61 -44.40
C GLN A 2 18.32 -65.48 -43.29
N ARG A 3 18.38 -64.58 -42.30
CA ARG A 3 18.78 -63.15 -42.30
C ARG A 3 18.98 -62.64 -40.86
N PHE A 4 19.95 -61.74 -40.70
CA PHE A 4 20.07 -60.79 -39.59
C PHE A 4 18.92 -59.76 -39.64
N ILE A 5 18.23 -59.52 -38.52
CA ILE A 5 17.57 -58.24 -38.22
C ILE A 5 17.64 -57.99 -36.70
N HIS A 6 18.39 -56.96 -36.29
CA HIS A 6 18.32 -56.38 -34.95
C HIS A 6 17.28 -55.26 -34.93
N PRO A 7 16.35 -55.25 -33.98
CA PRO A 7 15.71 -54.01 -33.55
C PRO A 7 16.24 -53.56 -32.18
N ARG A 8 16.85 -52.38 -32.15
CA ARG A 8 17.12 -51.58 -30.95
C ARG A 8 15.82 -50.89 -30.51
N ALA A 9 15.48 -50.94 -29.22
CA ALA A 9 14.65 -49.95 -28.54
C ALA A 9 14.89 -50.09 -27.02
N ALA A 10 15.80 -49.29 -26.46
CA ALA A 10 15.51 -48.00 -25.81
C ALA A 10 14.81 -48.17 -24.46
N PHE A 11 15.63 -48.27 -23.40
CA PHE A 11 15.21 -48.11 -22.01
C PHE A 11 14.73 -46.67 -21.78
N THR A 12 13.44 -46.48 -21.59
CA THR A 12 12.87 -45.22 -21.12
C THR A 12 12.75 -45.27 -19.59
N LEU A 13 13.68 -44.61 -18.90
CA LEU A 13 13.51 -44.25 -17.48
C LEU A 13 12.44 -43.14 -17.38
N PRO A 14 11.37 -43.29 -16.59
CA PRO A 14 10.56 -42.14 -16.20
C PRO A 14 11.28 -41.38 -15.08
N ILE A 15 11.85 -40.21 -15.41
CA ILE A 15 12.30 -39.23 -14.43
C ILE A 15 11.04 -38.56 -13.87
N ALA A 16 10.63 -38.95 -12.68
CA ALA A 16 9.58 -38.28 -11.93
C ALA A 16 10.15 -36.98 -11.34
N ILE A 17 9.88 -35.85 -12.00
CA ILE A 17 10.15 -34.51 -11.45
C ILE A 17 8.97 -34.16 -10.54
N ALA A 18 9.15 -34.34 -9.24
CA ALA A 18 8.21 -33.85 -8.23
C ALA A 18 8.35 -32.32 -8.12
N LEU A 19 7.51 -31.58 -8.85
CA LEU A 19 7.38 -30.14 -8.71
C LEU A 19 6.53 -29.86 -7.46
N MET A 20 7.18 -29.68 -6.32
CA MET A 20 6.56 -29.18 -5.09
C MET A 20 6.22 -27.70 -5.27
N ALA A 21 5.04 -27.43 -5.85
CA ALA A 21 4.45 -26.10 -5.87
C ALA A 21 3.86 -25.82 -4.48
N SER A 22 4.64 -25.19 -3.62
CA SER A 22 4.16 -24.57 -2.39
C SER A 22 3.29 -23.36 -2.76
N ILE A 23 2.01 -23.60 -3.05
CA ILE A 23 1.01 -22.53 -3.10
C ILE A 23 0.80 -22.11 -1.64
N ALA A 24 1.57 -21.11 -1.20
CA ALA A 24 1.21 -20.35 -0.02
C ALA A 24 -0.12 -19.67 -0.36
N LEU A 25 -1.21 -20.23 0.16
CA LEU A 25 -2.52 -19.64 0.14
C LEU A 25 -2.42 -18.37 1.00
N VAL A 26 -2.03 -17.24 0.40
CA VAL A 26 -2.17 -15.94 1.05
C VAL A 26 -3.67 -15.65 1.01
N ALA A 27 -4.37 -16.11 2.06
CA ALA A 27 -5.74 -15.72 2.27
C ALA A 27 -5.76 -14.18 2.28
N PRO A 28 -6.57 -13.51 1.44
CA PRO A 28 -6.75 -12.08 1.60
C PRO A 28 -7.36 -11.90 2.99
N ALA A 29 -6.60 -11.32 3.91
CA ALA A 29 -7.09 -10.94 5.21
C ALA A 29 -8.20 -9.91 4.98
N ARG A 30 -9.44 -10.39 4.89
CA ARG A 30 -10.62 -9.54 4.98
C ARG A 30 -10.57 -8.93 6.37
N ALA A 31 -10.21 -7.65 6.43
CA ALA A 31 -10.33 -6.88 7.66
C ALA A 31 -11.77 -7.03 8.17
N GLY A 32 -11.93 -7.56 9.39
CA GLY A 32 -13.23 -7.74 10.03
C GLY A 32 -13.96 -6.41 10.24
N THR A 33 -15.25 -6.49 10.52
CA THR A 33 -16.24 -5.40 10.64
C THR A 33 -16.02 -4.41 11.81
N SER A 34 -14.78 -4.19 12.26
CA SER A 34 -14.40 -3.12 13.18
C SER A 34 -12.87 -2.98 13.20
N SER A 35 -12.28 -2.45 12.13
CA SER A 35 -10.84 -2.15 12.11
C SER A 35 -10.60 -0.84 12.86
N SER A 36 -10.14 -0.93 14.12
CA SER A 36 -9.63 0.26 14.81
C SER A 36 -8.34 0.71 14.12
N PRO A 37 -8.31 1.91 13.52
CA PRO A 37 -7.12 2.43 12.84
C PRO A 37 -5.97 2.76 13.83
N ASN A 38 -6.25 2.85 15.14
CA ASN A 38 -5.26 3.22 16.16
C ASN A 38 -4.25 2.10 16.48
N GLY A 39 -4.50 0.86 16.05
CA GLY A 39 -3.61 -0.28 16.29
C GLY A 39 -2.67 -0.62 15.12
N VAL A 40 -2.72 0.09 14.00
CA VAL A 40 -2.07 -0.38 12.76
C VAL A 40 -0.59 0.04 12.69
N LEU A 41 -0.24 1.25 13.12
CA LEU A 41 1.15 1.73 13.15
C LEU A 41 1.44 2.55 14.43
N ASP A 42 2.52 2.20 15.13
CA ASP A 42 3.02 2.90 16.32
C ASP A 42 4.18 3.87 16.01
N THR A 43 4.59 3.96 14.75
CA THR A 43 5.80 4.65 14.32
C THR A 43 5.53 5.96 13.58
N ASP A 44 6.41 6.92 13.84
CA ASP A 44 6.22 8.33 13.51
C ASP A 44 7.48 8.93 12.83
N ALA A 45 7.86 8.38 11.68
CA ALA A 45 9.07 8.80 10.95
C ALA A 45 8.82 9.98 9.98
N ILE A 46 9.88 10.70 9.59
CA ILE A 46 9.80 11.68 8.50
C ILE A 46 9.83 10.93 7.16
N GLY A 47 8.76 11.05 6.37
CA GLY A 47 8.67 10.33 5.11
C GLY A 47 7.64 10.90 4.14
N ILE A 48 7.57 10.25 2.99
CA ILE A 48 6.64 10.52 1.90
C ILE A 48 5.98 9.20 1.53
N ALA A 49 4.65 9.20 1.44
CA ALA A 49 3.85 8.09 0.92
C ALA A 49 3.10 8.58 -0.31
N THR A 50 3.33 7.95 -1.45
CA THR A 50 2.61 8.23 -2.70
C THR A 50 2.15 6.93 -3.31
N GLY A 51 0.99 6.93 -3.95
CA GLY A 51 0.55 5.76 -4.67
C GLY A 51 -0.71 6.02 -5.45
N GLY A 52 -1.06 5.06 -6.27
CA GLY A 52 -2.29 5.09 -7.03
C GLY A 52 -2.44 3.81 -7.82
N GLY A 53 -3.67 3.50 -8.19
CA GLY A 53 -3.97 2.22 -8.78
C GLY A 53 -5.42 1.84 -8.70
N THR A 54 -5.66 0.54 -8.83
CA THR A 54 -7.00 -0.03 -8.66
C THR A 54 -6.97 -1.15 -7.64
N ILE A 55 -8.10 -1.35 -6.97
CA ILE A 55 -8.34 -2.46 -6.06
C ILE A 55 -9.66 -3.16 -6.42
N GLU A 56 -9.80 -4.40 -5.99
CA GLU A 56 -11.09 -5.08 -5.95
C GLU A 56 -11.68 -4.95 -4.55
N ILE A 57 -12.86 -4.34 -4.43
CA ILE A 57 -13.55 -4.21 -3.15
C ILE A 57 -14.27 -5.53 -2.85
N VAL A 58 -15.06 -6.00 -3.82
CA VAL A 58 -15.83 -7.23 -3.76
C VAL A 58 -16.08 -7.66 -5.20
N SER A 59 -15.71 -8.88 -5.59
CA SER A 59 -15.83 -9.28 -7.01
C SER A 59 -17.25 -9.10 -7.56
N PRO A 60 -17.46 -8.44 -8.73
CA PRO A 60 -16.48 -7.85 -9.67
C PRO A 60 -16.29 -6.33 -9.52
N LEU A 61 -16.61 -5.75 -8.37
CA LEU A 61 -16.57 -4.32 -8.08
C LEU A 61 -15.15 -3.80 -7.84
N ILE A 62 -14.77 -2.83 -8.66
CA ILE A 62 -13.46 -2.19 -8.69
C ILE A 62 -13.56 -0.78 -8.12
N ALA A 63 -12.47 -0.32 -7.51
CA ALA A 63 -12.26 1.09 -7.25
C ALA A 63 -10.88 1.53 -7.72
N SER A 64 -10.79 2.80 -8.09
CA SER A 64 -9.51 3.50 -8.30
C SER A 64 -9.16 4.30 -7.07
N PHE A 65 -7.87 4.43 -6.79
CA PHE A 65 -7.37 5.25 -5.70
C PHE A 65 -6.12 6.01 -6.15
N GLY A 66 -5.87 7.11 -5.47
CA GLY A 66 -4.64 7.88 -5.58
C GLY A 66 -4.39 8.61 -4.27
N PHE A 67 -3.15 8.72 -3.86
CA PHE A 67 -2.78 9.53 -2.72
C PHE A 67 -1.38 10.07 -2.86
N ASN A 68 -1.19 11.24 -2.27
CA ASN A 68 0.11 11.79 -1.99
C ASN A 68 0.06 12.35 -0.57
N ALA A 69 0.99 11.93 0.27
CA ALA A 69 1.11 12.40 1.62
C ALA A 69 2.58 12.62 1.94
N LYS A 70 2.88 13.78 2.51
CA LYS A 70 4.23 14.18 2.89
C LYS A 70 4.19 14.78 4.28
N ARG A 71 5.15 14.39 5.12
CA ARG A 71 5.39 15.12 6.36
C ARG A 71 6.10 16.44 6.08
N PRO A 72 5.71 17.53 6.77
CA PRO A 72 6.39 18.81 6.62
C PRO A 72 7.86 18.70 7.07
N PRO A 73 8.78 19.52 6.52
CA PRO A 73 10.21 19.41 6.80
C PRO A 73 10.61 19.58 8.27
N ASN A 74 9.81 20.30 9.06
CA ASN A 74 10.02 20.56 10.48
C ASN A 74 9.30 19.58 11.40
N PHE A 75 8.85 18.44 10.87
CA PHE A 75 8.19 17.42 11.66
C PHE A 75 9.14 16.84 12.72
N GLN A 76 8.71 16.85 13.98
CA GLN A 76 9.43 16.20 15.08
C GLN A 76 8.79 14.84 15.37
N THR A 77 9.60 13.77 15.37
CA THR A 77 9.19 12.43 15.80
C THR A 77 8.55 12.46 17.19
N GLY A 78 7.38 11.85 17.33
CA GLY A 78 6.54 11.91 18.54
C GLY A 78 5.57 13.10 18.56
N GLY A 79 5.55 13.92 17.51
CA GLY A 79 4.61 15.02 17.35
C GLY A 79 3.21 14.56 16.92
N PRO A 80 2.26 15.49 16.74
CA PRO A 80 0.85 15.19 16.44
C PRO A 80 0.60 14.49 15.09
N GLY A 81 1.62 14.19 14.29
CA GLY A 81 1.50 13.45 13.03
C GLY A 81 1.06 14.29 11.82
N PHE A 82 1.12 15.63 11.88
CA PHE A 82 0.67 16.50 10.78
C PHE A 82 1.36 16.19 9.45
N ALA A 83 0.57 16.17 8.38
CA ALA A 83 1.02 15.92 7.02
C ALA A 83 0.26 16.76 6.00
N THR A 84 0.74 16.79 4.76
CA THR A 84 0.11 17.50 3.65
C THR A 84 -0.01 16.62 2.43
N GLY A 85 -1.00 16.91 1.59
CA GLY A 85 -1.26 16.22 0.34
C GLY A 85 -2.75 15.94 0.14
N ARG A 86 -3.09 14.93 -0.64
CA ARG A 86 -4.48 14.57 -0.96
C ARG A 86 -4.70 13.07 -1.04
N ILE A 87 -5.94 12.66 -0.81
CA ILE A 87 -6.45 11.31 -1.02
C ILE A 87 -7.63 11.41 -1.99
N ASN A 88 -7.58 10.57 -3.03
CA ASN A 88 -8.61 10.41 -4.03
C ASN A 88 -9.03 8.93 -4.07
N PHE A 89 -10.34 8.66 -4.09
CA PHE A 89 -10.88 7.31 -4.21
C PHE A 89 -12.20 7.33 -4.95
N ASP A 90 -12.34 6.45 -5.94
CA ASP A 90 -13.50 6.36 -6.81
C ASP A 90 -13.95 4.91 -6.94
N ARG A 91 -15.14 4.61 -6.42
CA ARG A 91 -15.77 3.30 -6.60
C ARG A 91 -16.49 3.22 -7.93
N HIS A 92 -16.12 2.26 -8.78
CA HIS A 92 -16.60 2.12 -10.16
C HIS A 92 -17.92 1.33 -10.27
N GLY A 93 -18.86 1.52 -9.35
CA GLY A 93 -20.17 0.86 -9.37
C GLY A 93 -21.29 1.78 -8.94
N ASN A 94 -22.52 1.44 -9.34
CA ASN A 94 -23.72 2.14 -8.92
C ASN A 94 -23.97 1.87 -7.43
N VAL A 95 -23.50 2.76 -6.56
CA VAL A 95 -23.73 2.73 -5.12
C VAL A 95 -24.62 3.90 -4.76
N VAL A 96 -25.72 3.65 -4.05
CA VAL A 96 -26.58 4.70 -3.50
C VAL A 96 -25.72 5.59 -2.58
N GLY A 97 -25.69 6.89 -2.86
CA GLY A 97 -24.85 7.87 -2.16
C GLY A 97 -23.49 8.16 -2.80
N GLY A 98 -23.06 7.36 -3.78
CA GLY A 98 -21.73 7.45 -4.38
C GLY A 98 -20.62 7.15 -3.36
N ARG A 99 -19.50 6.59 -3.82
CA ARG A 99 -18.30 6.50 -2.97
C ARG A 99 -17.12 7.14 -3.69
N HIS A 100 -17.24 8.45 -3.80
CA HIS A 100 -16.17 9.36 -4.21
C HIS A 100 -15.55 9.98 -2.95
N VAL A 101 -14.23 10.01 -2.90
CA VAL A 101 -13.45 10.71 -1.90
C VAL A 101 -12.44 11.58 -2.62
N ASN A 102 -12.35 12.84 -2.22
CA ASN A 102 -11.31 13.77 -2.63
C ASN A 102 -11.08 14.74 -1.48
N VAL A 103 -10.08 14.46 -0.66
CA VAL A 103 -9.86 15.17 0.61
C VAL A 103 -8.40 15.56 0.80
N PRO A 104 -8.13 16.70 1.47
CA PRO A 104 -6.79 17.02 1.91
C PRO A 104 -6.35 16.11 3.05
N VAL A 105 -5.08 15.72 3.02
CA VAL A 105 -4.42 15.00 4.12
C VAL A 105 -4.19 15.94 5.29
N THR A 106 -4.48 15.47 6.50
CA THR A 106 -4.25 16.20 7.77
C THR A 106 -3.19 15.53 8.62
N LEU A 107 -3.24 14.19 8.75
CA LEU A 107 -2.31 13.42 9.56
C LEU A 107 -1.74 12.25 8.75
N MET A 108 -0.52 11.83 9.08
CA MET A 108 0.09 10.63 8.52
C MET A 108 0.98 9.98 9.56
N LYS A 109 0.91 8.66 9.71
CA LYS A 109 1.87 7.76 10.37
C LYS A 109 2.61 6.97 9.30
N ILE A 110 3.90 6.75 9.49
CA ILE A 110 4.73 6.14 8.45
C ILE A 110 5.91 5.38 9.06
N THR A 111 6.12 4.19 8.53
CA THR A 111 7.28 3.34 8.76
C THR A 111 7.97 3.15 7.43
N VAL A 112 9.25 3.51 7.36
CA VAL A 112 10.07 3.20 6.19
C VAL A 112 10.88 1.94 6.51
N THR A 113 10.87 0.96 5.61
CA THR A 113 11.65 -0.26 5.80
C THR A 113 13.16 0.04 5.84
N GLN A 114 13.89 -0.71 6.67
CA GLN A 114 15.37 -0.64 6.70
C GLN A 114 16.02 -1.46 5.58
N THR A 115 15.23 -2.32 4.92
CA THR A 115 15.65 -3.13 3.77
C THR A 115 14.74 -2.80 2.59
N PRO A 116 14.92 -1.62 1.96
CA PRO A 116 14.06 -1.20 0.86
C PRO A 116 14.21 -2.13 -0.33
N THR A 117 13.19 -2.13 -1.18
CA THR A 117 13.27 -2.74 -2.50
C THR A 117 14.39 -2.09 -3.33
N PRO A 118 14.81 -2.70 -4.45
CA PRO A 118 15.79 -2.10 -5.36
C PRO A 118 15.47 -0.65 -5.79
N ASN A 119 14.20 -0.24 -5.87
CA ASN A 119 13.84 1.17 -6.15
C ASN A 119 13.95 2.12 -4.94
N GLY A 120 14.41 1.64 -3.79
CA GLY A 120 14.60 2.45 -2.59
C GLY A 120 13.30 2.77 -1.86
N THR A 121 12.24 1.96 -2.04
CA THR A 121 10.94 2.16 -1.39
C THR A 121 10.58 0.97 -0.50
N GLY A 122 9.60 1.14 0.37
CA GLY A 122 9.04 0.07 1.19
C GLY A 122 8.62 0.52 2.58
N GLY A 123 7.69 -0.24 3.16
CA GLY A 123 7.18 -0.03 4.51
C GLY A 123 5.67 0.16 4.53
N ASP A 124 5.18 0.89 5.53
CA ASP A 124 3.75 1.05 5.81
C ASP A 124 3.40 2.51 6.09
N ALA A 125 2.22 2.94 5.67
CA ALA A 125 1.71 4.26 6.01
C ALA A 125 0.22 4.21 6.34
N GLN A 126 -0.16 5.05 7.29
CA GLN A 126 -1.53 5.34 7.67
C GLN A 126 -1.76 6.84 7.45
N ILE A 127 -2.66 7.19 6.55
CA ILE A 127 -2.87 8.56 6.07
C ILE A 127 -4.31 8.96 6.38
N VAL A 128 -4.50 10.09 7.07
CA VAL A 128 -5.80 10.62 7.44
C VAL A 128 -6.15 11.79 6.53
N GLY A 129 -7.32 11.74 5.91
CA GLY A 129 -7.91 12.82 5.13
C GLY A 129 -9.11 13.43 5.82
N ASN A 130 -9.27 14.75 5.76
CA ASN A 130 -10.34 15.47 6.44
C ASN A 130 -11.54 15.73 5.50
N CYS A 131 -12.69 15.13 5.80
CA CYS A 131 -13.93 15.31 5.03
C CYS A 131 -14.63 16.65 5.30
N GLU A 132 -14.25 17.36 6.36
CA GLU A 132 -14.82 18.66 6.74
C GLU A 132 -14.02 19.85 6.21
N ALA A 133 -12.88 19.59 5.56
CA ALA A 133 -12.07 20.65 4.97
C ALA A 133 -12.82 21.31 3.80
N GLN A 134 -12.51 22.58 3.53
CA GLN A 134 -13.10 23.29 2.41
C GLN A 134 -12.75 22.59 1.08
N GLY A 135 -13.78 22.30 0.28
CA GLY A 135 -13.62 21.60 -1.01
C GLY A 135 -13.24 20.12 -0.85
N ALA A 136 -13.46 19.54 0.33
CA ALA A 136 -13.42 18.10 0.53
C ALA A 136 -14.70 17.46 0.01
N GLU A 137 -14.55 16.30 -0.63
CA GLU A 137 -15.67 15.48 -1.09
C GLU A 137 -15.57 14.12 -0.39
N CYS A 138 -16.62 13.74 0.32
CA CYS A 138 -16.74 12.43 0.98
C CYS A 138 -18.15 11.86 0.77
N PRO A 139 -18.30 10.53 0.87
CA PRO A 139 -19.59 9.89 0.77
C PRO A 139 -20.57 10.40 1.83
N SER A 140 -21.83 10.57 1.45
CA SER A 140 -22.89 10.89 2.41
C SER A 140 -23.22 9.66 3.27
N HIS A 141 -23.26 9.85 4.59
CA HIS A 141 -23.62 8.80 5.56
C HIS A 141 -24.30 9.43 6.78
N THR A 142 -24.99 8.63 7.60
CA THR A 142 -25.61 9.09 8.86
C THR A 142 -25.29 8.09 9.97
N PRO A 143 -24.43 8.44 10.95
CA PRO A 143 -23.77 9.74 11.16
C PRO A 143 -22.75 10.08 10.06
N ALA A 144 -22.56 11.37 9.76
CA ALA A 144 -21.66 11.80 8.69
C ALA A 144 -20.22 11.31 8.91
N PHE A 145 -19.56 10.87 7.83
CA PHE A 145 -18.12 10.67 7.86
C PHE A 145 -17.41 12.02 7.94
N ARG A 146 -16.50 12.15 8.90
CA ARG A 146 -15.74 13.37 9.16
C ARG A 146 -14.28 13.24 8.73
N SER A 147 -13.79 12.01 8.58
CA SER A 147 -12.49 11.72 7.98
C SER A 147 -12.47 10.38 7.27
N VAL A 148 -11.43 10.19 6.48
CA VAL A 148 -11.05 8.88 5.92
C VAL A 148 -9.65 8.52 6.41
N VAL A 149 -9.42 7.23 6.61
CA VAL A 149 -8.09 6.68 6.91
C VAL A 149 -7.70 5.74 5.78
N VAL A 150 -6.58 6.00 5.15
CA VAL A 150 -5.96 5.12 4.15
C VAL A 150 -4.83 4.36 4.81
N LEU A 151 -4.84 3.04 4.69
CA LEU A 151 -3.76 2.15 5.10
C LEU A 151 -3.10 1.59 3.85
N VAL A 152 -1.78 1.72 3.77
CA VAL A 152 -1.01 1.24 2.63
C VAL A 152 0.27 0.54 3.06
N THR A 153 0.64 -0.45 2.28
CA THR A 153 1.87 -1.23 2.45
C THR A 153 2.58 -1.32 1.11
N ASP A 154 3.86 -0.98 1.11
CA ASP A 154 4.78 -1.05 -0.04
C ASP A 154 5.74 -2.22 0.20
N THR A 155 5.60 -3.27 -0.60
CA THR A 155 6.40 -4.50 -0.48
C THR A 155 7.12 -4.87 -1.76
N SER A 156 6.78 -4.26 -2.89
CA SER A 156 7.37 -4.62 -4.17
C SER A 156 7.49 -3.42 -5.12
N ASP A 157 8.50 -3.45 -5.97
CA ASP A 157 8.74 -2.45 -7.00
C ASP A 157 7.63 -2.38 -8.08
N SER A 158 6.91 -3.47 -8.28
CA SER A 158 5.87 -3.59 -9.30
C SER A 158 4.47 -3.19 -8.80
N GLY A 159 4.28 -3.20 -7.48
CA GLY A 159 3.05 -2.91 -6.76
C GLY A 159 1.89 -3.90 -6.95
N ALA A 160 1.50 -4.14 -8.20
CA ALA A 160 0.38 -5.02 -8.54
C ALA A 160 0.53 -6.44 -7.97
N GLY A 161 -0.48 -6.89 -7.22
CA GLY A 161 -0.54 -8.19 -6.58
C GLY A 161 0.28 -8.31 -5.29
N SER A 162 0.96 -7.25 -4.86
CA SER A 162 1.88 -7.27 -3.71
C SER A 162 1.62 -6.13 -2.73
N ASP A 163 1.62 -4.88 -3.21
CA ASP A 163 1.30 -3.71 -2.38
C ASP A 163 -0.15 -3.76 -1.94
N ALA A 164 -0.44 -3.22 -0.76
CA ALA A 164 -1.78 -3.22 -0.21
C ALA A 164 -2.35 -1.81 -0.08
N PHE A 165 -3.67 -1.71 -0.25
CA PHE A 165 -4.44 -0.49 -0.01
C PHE A 165 -5.76 -0.83 0.67
N GLN A 166 -6.11 -0.03 1.67
CA GLN A 166 -7.42 -0.06 2.32
C GLN A 166 -7.86 1.37 2.64
N ILE A 167 -9.15 1.67 2.47
CA ILE A 167 -9.74 2.92 2.93
C ILE A 167 -10.81 2.64 3.99
N LEU A 168 -10.78 3.42 5.05
CA LEU A 168 -11.72 3.39 6.15
C LEU A 168 -12.41 4.74 6.25
N TYR A 169 -13.67 4.73 6.64
CA TYR A 169 -14.48 5.93 6.83
C TYR A 169 -14.78 6.09 8.32
N CYS A 170 -14.50 7.27 8.85
CA CYS A 170 -14.49 7.51 10.29
C CYS A 170 -15.41 8.68 10.65
N THR A 171 -15.98 8.59 11.85
CA THR A 171 -16.87 9.62 12.38
C THR A 171 -16.14 10.68 13.20
N ASP A 172 -14.85 10.49 13.47
CA ASP A 172 -13.97 11.51 14.05
C ASP A 172 -13.33 12.35 12.93
N PRO A 173 -13.05 13.65 13.15
CA PRO A 173 -12.54 14.53 12.09
C PRO A 173 -11.05 14.33 11.75
N GLY A 174 -10.28 13.62 12.58
CA GLY A 174 -8.89 13.28 12.25
C GLY A 174 -7.97 14.48 12.05
N THR A 175 -8.21 15.59 12.78
CA THR A 175 -7.47 16.86 12.60
C THR A 175 -6.31 17.04 13.57
N THR A 176 -6.44 16.56 14.81
CA THR A 176 -5.41 16.71 15.86
C THR A 176 -4.93 15.38 16.42
N SER A 177 -5.69 14.30 16.18
CA SER A 177 -5.37 12.94 16.58
C SER A 177 -5.89 11.97 15.52
N PHE A 178 -5.26 10.79 15.45
CA PHE A 178 -5.77 9.72 14.59
C PHE A 178 -7.18 9.31 15.06
N PRO A 179 -8.13 9.11 14.11
CA PRO A 179 -9.47 8.64 14.44
C PRO A 179 -9.41 7.34 15.25
N ALA A 180 -10.29 7.15 16.23
CA ALA A 180 -10.27 5.91 17.03
C ALA A 180 -11.21 4.83 16.49
N ALA A 181 -12.31 5.27 15.87
CA ALA A 181 -13.35 4.43 15.33
C ALA A 181 -13.64 4.77 13.87
N CYS A 182 -13.53 3.76 13.01
CA CYS A 182 -13.93 3.83 11.61
C CYS A 182 -14.96 2.72 11.36
N PRO A 183 -16.27 3.02 11.44
CA PRO A 183 -17.32 2.00 11.38
C PRO A 183 -17.42 1.33 10.01
N GLU A 184 -16.91 1.97 8.96
CA GLU A 184 -16.97 1.44 7.60
C GLU A 184 -15.59 1.39 6.96
N THR A 185 -15.45 0.44 6.03
CA THR A 185 -14.27 0.31 5.19
C THR A 185 -14.72 -0.02 3.77
N ASP A 186 -14.02 0.56 2.80
CA ASP A 186 -14.02 0.07 1.44
C ASP A 186 -12.63 -0.43 1.06
N GLY A 187 -12.63 -1.46 0.22
CA GLY A 187 -11.39 -2.09 -0.17
C GLY A 187 -10.72 -2.84 0.98
N GLY A 188 -9.45 -3.15 0.76
CA GLY A 188 -8.67 -4.04 1.61
C GLY A 188 -8.02 -5.12 0.76
N GLY A 189 -6.72 -5.31 1.01
CA GLY A 189 -5.92 -6.31 0.31
C GLY A 189 -5.03 -5.70 -0.79
N THR A 190 -4.56 -6.58 -1.67
CA THR A 190 -3.54 -6.25 -2.66
C THR A 190 -4.09 -5.42 -3.81
N ILE A 191 -3.32 -4.44 -4.27
CA ILE A 191 -3.67 -3.62 -5.41
C ILE A 191 -3.62 -4.45 -6.69
N ARG A 192 -4.57 -4.22 -7.59
CA ARG A 192 -4.66 -4.93 -8.89
C ARG A 192 -3.76 -4.31 -9.94
N THR A 193 -3.66 -3.00 -9.94
CA THR A 193 -2.82 -2.22 -10.85
C THR A 193 -2.25 -1.02 -10.10
N GLY A 194 -1.19 -0.44 -10.66
CA GLY A 194 -0.53 0.72 -10.07
C GLY A 194 0.55 0.32 -9.07
N ASN A 195 0.96 1.26 -8.23
CA ASN A 195 2.10 1.10 -7.32
C ASN A 195 1.97 2.01 -6.09
N VAL A 196 2.52 1.56 -4.96
CA VAL A 196 2.75 2.38 -3.77
C VAL A 196 4.25 2.64 -3.62
N GLN A 197 4.61 3.82 -3.15
CA GLN A 197 5.98 4.19 -2.84
C GLN A 197 6.03 4.86 -1.48
N ILE A 198 6.70 4.20 -0.54
CA ILE A 198 6.99 4.72 0.78
C ILE A 198 8.50 4.96 0.86
N ARG A 199 8.89 6.19 1.13
CA ARG A 199 10.31 6.59 1.12
C ARG A 199 10.64 7.66 2.17
N PRO A 200 11.90 7.79 2.56
CA PRO A 200 12.35 8.89 3.40
C PRO A 200 12.11 10.23 2.71
N SER A 201 11.82 11.28 3.48
CA SER A 201 11.86 12.66 2.96
C SER A 201 13.32 13.12 2.94
N SER A 202 13.80 13.66 1.81
CA SER A 202 15.19 14.08 1.59
C SER A 202 15.64 15.32 2.40
N GLY A 203 15.05 15.54 3.59
CA GLY A 203 15.44 16.58 4.55
C GLY A 203 15.66 16.08 5.98
N GLY A 204 15.54 14.77 6.24
CA GLY A 204 15.87 14.17 7.53
C GLY A 204 17.26 13.53 7.50
N SER A 205 18.28 14.20 8.03
CA SER A 205 19.53 13.54 8.38
C SER A 205 19.24 12.44 9.41
N GLY A 206 19.34 11.17 9.00
CA GLY A 206 19.11 10.04 9.90
C GLY A 206 18.90 8.72 9.18
N GLY A 207 19.74 8.42 8.18
CA GLY A 207 19.74 7.13 7.48
C GLY A 207 20.93 7.10 6.56
N THR A 208 21.86 6.18 6.82
CA THR A 208 23.12 6.01 6.11
C THR A 208 22.89 6.07 4.60
N ALA A 209 23.44 7.09 3.94
CA ALA A 209 23.48 7.15 2.49
C ALA A 209 24.12 5.84 1.98
N PRO A 210 23.57 5.18 0.95
CA PRO A 210 24.24 4.05 0.34
C PRO A 210 25.63 4.52 -0.12
N LEU A 211 26.67 3.80 0.31
CA LEU A 211 28.03 4.02 -0.19
C LEU A 211 27.97 3.92 -1.72
N ALA A 212 28.15 5.05 -2.40
CA ALA A 212 28.33 5.03 -3.85
C ALA A 212 29.52 4.11 -4.17
N PRO A 213 29.42 3.25 -5.19
CA PRO A 213 30.57 2.44 -5.61
C PRO A 213 31.69 3.39 -5.99
N ILE A 214 32.85 3.24 -5.35
CA ILE A 214 34.07 3.97 -5.69
C ILE A 214 34.37 3.64 -7.16
N ALA A 215 34.09 4.59 -8.05
CA ALA A 215 34.56 4.51 -9.42
C ALA A 215 36.09 4.48 -9.37
N GLY A 216 36.66 3.33 -9.73
CA GLY A 216 38.11 3.12 -9.76
C GLY A 216 38.78 4.25 -10.52
N ARG A 217 39.60 5.01 -9.82
CA ARG A 217 40.48 6.04 -10.37
C ARG A 217 41.38 5.39 -11.42
N ARG A 218 41.07 5.58 -12.71
CA ARG A 218 42.05 5.39 -13.78
C ARG A 218 43.09 6.50 -13.60
N LEU A 219 44.28 6.12 -13.15
CA LEU A 219 45.45 6.98 -13.24
C LEU A 219 45.95 6.98 -14.69
N PRO A 220 46.42 8.13 -15.21
CA PRO A 220 47.17 8.20 -16.46
C PRO A 220 48.52 7.47 -16.34
#